data_AF-A0A257RQV1-F1
#
_entry.id   AF-A0A257RQV1-F1
#
_cell.length_a   1.000
_cell.length_b   1.000
_cell.length_c   1.000
_cell.angle_alpha   90.00
_cell.angle_beta   90.00
_cell.angle_gamma   90.00
#
_symmetry.space_group_name_H-M   'P 1'
#
loop_
_entity.id
_entity.type
_entity.pdbx_description
1 polymer ?
#
loop_
_entity_poly.entity_id
_entity_poly.type
_entity_poly.pdbx_seq_one_letter_code
_entity_poly.pdbx_strand_id
1 'polypeptide(L)' 'MKRVLVIKLGALGDIVLAFAAFAGIRAQHPQAEITLLTTRPFVDLLSASPWFDRIITDRRPKFWDVAGLLALRRQ' A
#
# COMPACT_ATOMS: atom_id res chain seq x y z
N MET A 1 7.01 -17.22 7.14
CA MET A 1 5.81 -16.34 7.09
C MET A 1 5.78 -15.64 5.74
N LYS A 2 4.62 -15.57 5.08
CA LYS A 2 4.47 -14.89 3.78
C LYS A 2 4.29 -13.39 4.01
N ARG A 3 4.97 -12.58 3.20
CA ARG A 3 4.86 -11.11 3.18
C ARG A 3 4.35 -10.67 1.83
N VAL A 4 3.33 -9.82 1.81
CA VAL A 4 2.68 -9.30 0.59
C VAL A 4 2.78 -7.78 0.59
N LEU A 5 3.27 -7.21 -0.50
CA LEU A 5 3.28 -5.77 -0.72
C LEU A 5 2.23 -5.43 -1.78
N VAL A 6 1.23 -4.65 -1.40
CA VAL A 6 0.23 -4.08 -2.31
C VAL A 6 0.65 -2.64 -2.62
N ILE A 7 0.83 -2.32 -3.89
CA ILE A 7 1.20 -0.96 -4.34
C ILE A 7 -0.01 -0.31 -4.97
N LYS A 8 -0.50 0.79 -4.37
CA LYS A 8 -1.62 1.56 -4.92
C LYS A 8 -1.39 3.06 -4.78
N LEU A 9 -0.94 3.67 -5.89
CA LEU A 9 -0.56 5.09 -5.99
C LEU A 9 -1.52 5.94 -6.83
N GLY A 10 -2.73 5.41 -7.08
CA GLY A 10 -3.76 6.03 -7.93
C GLY A 10 -4.54 7.17 -7.28
N ALA A 11 -5.56 7.64 -7.99
CA ALA A 11 -6.54 8.61 -7.50
C ALA A 11 -7.67 7.91 -6.71
N LEU A 12 -8.55 8.69 -6.07
CA LEU A 12 -9.63 8.16 -5.22
C LEU A 12 -10.51 7.11 -5.93
N GLY A 13 -10.96 7.39 -7.16
CA GLY A 13 -11.81 6.44 -7.91
C GLY A 13 -11.12 5.08 -8.13
N ASP A 14 -9.82 5.11 -8.43
CA ASP A 14 -9.01 3.91 -8.63
C ASP A 14 -8.75 3.15 -7.33
N ILE A 15 -8.65 3.86 -6.19
CA ILE A 15 -8.56 3.27 -4.85
C ILE A 15 -9.85 2.53 -4.51
N VAL A 16 -11.01 3.16 -4.71
CA VAL A 16 -12.32 2.57 -4.39
C VAL A 16 -12.59 1.33 -5.22
N LEU A 17 -12.27 1.36 -6.53
CA LEU A 17 -12.39 0.18 -7.40
C LEU A 17 -11.52 -1.00 -6.94
N ALA A 18 -10.40 -0.74 -6.25
CA ALA A 18 -9.50 -1.76 -5.76
C ALA A 18 -9.93 -2.42 -4.43
N PHE A 19 -10.99 -1.94 -3.75
CA PHE A 19 -11.41 -2.47 -2.46
C PHE A 19 -11.75 -3.96 -2.48
N ALA A 20 -12.47 -4.41 -3.52
CA ALA A 20 -12.78 -5.82 -3.70
C ALA A 20 -11.51 -6.67 -3.84
N ALA A 21 -10.49 -6.15 -4.53
CA ALA A 21 -9.20 -6.82 -4.65
C ALA A 21 -8.46 -6.88 -3.31
N PHE A 22 -8.46 -5.81 -2.51
CA PHE A 22 -7.85 -5.81 -1.17
C PHE A 22 -8.49 -6.84 -0.25
N ALA A 23 -9.82 -6.90 -0.24
CA ALA A 23 -10.57 -7.90 0.51
C ALA A 23 -10.23 -9.33 0.04
N GLY A 24 -10.17 -9.55 -1.27
CA GLY A 24 -9.80 -10.85 -1.85
C GLY A 24 -8.39 -11.31 -1.46
N ILE A 25 -7.40 -10.40 -1.52
CA ILE A 25 -6.02 -10.69 -1.11
C ILE A 25 -5.98 -11.08 0.37
N ARG A 26 -6.63 -10.32 1.26
CA ARG A 26 -6.69 -10.64 2.70
C ARG A 26 -7.38 -11.99 2.95
N ALA A 27 -8.48 -12.27 2.26
CA ALA A 27 -9.21 -13.53 2.41
C ALA A 27 -8.39 -14.75 1.96
N GLN A 28 -7.59 -14.62 0.90
CA GLN A 28 -6.72 -15.69 0.40
C GLN A 28 -5.42 -15.84 1.22
N HIS A 29 -5.03 -14.78 1.94
CA HIS A 29 -3.80 -14.74 2.73
C HIS A 29 -4.06 -14.29 4.16
N PRO A 30 -4.89 -15.02 4.94
CA PRO A 30 -5.32 -14.58 6.27
C PRO A 30 -4.17 -14.44 7.26
N GLN A 31 -3.10 -15.22 7.10
CA GLN A 31 -1.92 -15.23 7.97
C GLN A 31 -0.71 -14.46 7.40
N ALA A 32 -0.84 -13.82 6.23
CA ALA A 32 0.25 -13.04 5.67
C ALA A 32 0.33 -11.65 6.33
N GLU A 33 1.54 -11.14 6.46
CA GLU A 33 1.76 -9.71 6.71
C GLU A 33 1.58 -8.97 5.38
N ILE A 34 0.50 -8.19 5.27
CA ILE A 34 0.16 -7.43 4.08
C ILE A 34 0.47 -5.96 4.35
N THR A 35 1.46 -5.44 3.63
CA THR A 35 1.83 -4.04 3.66
C THR A 35 1.25 -3.32 2.44
N LEU A 36 0.65 -2.16 2.65
CA LEU A 36 0.20 -1.27 1.59
C LEU A 36 1.20 -0.13 1.38
N LEU A 37 1.63 0.09 0.14
CA LEU A 37 2.31 1.32 -0.28
C LEU A 37 1.30 2.24 -0.97
N THR A 38 1.00 3.38 -0.36
CA THR A 38 0.06 4.37 -0.91
C THR A 38 0.51 5.82 -0.68
N THR A 39 -0.23 6.79 -1.21
CA THR A 39 0.08 8.22 -1.03
C THR A 39 -0.65 8.82 0.16
N ARG A 40 -0.11 9.92 0.68
CA ARG A 40 -0.56 10.58 1.93
C ARG A 40 -2.09 10.77 2.06
N PRO A 41 -2.85 11.18 1.04
CA PRO A 41 -4.30 11.38 1.17
C PRO A 41 -5.10 10.12 1.50
N PHE A 42 -4.55 8.92 1.26
CA PHE A 42 -5.27 7.66 1.42
C PHE A 42 -4.80 6.85 2.62
N VAL A 43 -3.77 7.32 3.35
CA VAL A 43 -3.20 6.61 4.49
C VAL A 43 -4.26 6.37 5.56
N ASP A 44 -4.95 7.43 5.98
CA ASP A 44 -5.94 7.33 7.06
C ASP A 44 -7.10 6.43 6.66
N LEU A 45 -7.65 6.63 5.45
CA LEU A 45 -8.72 5.81 4.89
C LEU A 45 -8.37 4.32 4.86
N LEU A 46 -7.18 3.99 4.36
CA LEU A 46 -6.76 2.60 4.17
C LEU A 46 -6.23 1.98 5.47
N SER A 47 -5.76 2.78 6.43
CA SER A 47 -5.37 2.31 7.77
C SER A 47 -6.56 1.89 8.61
N ALA A 48 -7.72 2.52 8.40
CA ALA A 48 -8.97 2.14 9.04
C ALA A 48 -9.59 0.87 8.44
N SER A 49 -9.04 0.35 7.34
CA SER A 49 -9.55 -0.86 6.68
C SER A 49 -8.95 -2.14 7.28
N PRO A 50 -9.66 -3.28 7.24
CA PRO A 50 -9.18 -4.53 7.84
C PRO A 50 -8.22 -5.32 6.92
N TRP A 51 -7.74 -4.74 5.82
CA TRP A 51 -7.01 -5.50 4.79
C TRP A 51 -5.50 -5.51 5.00
N PHE A 52 -4.94 -4.50 5.67
CA PHE A 52 -3.50 -4.27 5.74
C PHE A 52 -3.02 -4.24 7.18
N ASP A 53 -1.86 -4.86 7.43
CA ASP A 53 -1.22 -4.84 8.75
C ASP A 53 -0.32 -3.60 8.90
N ARG A 54 0.23 -3.13 7.78
CA ARG A 54 1.16 -1.99 7.73
C ARG A 54 0.89 -1.13 6.53
N ILE A 55 1.17 0.17 6.68
CA ILE A 55 1.09 1.13 5.58
C ILE A 55 2.42 1.89 5.47
N ILE A 56 2.94 1.93 4.25
CA ILE A 56 4.07 2.76 3.86
C ILE A 56 3.51 3.92 3.05
N THR A 57 3.84 5.13 3.47
CA THR A 57 3.47 6.34 2.73
C THR A 57 4.55 6.64 1.70
N ASP A 58 4.21 6.50 0.42
CA ASP A 58 5.01 7.03 -0.67
C ASP A 58 4.98 8.57 -0.61
N ARG A 59 6.17 9.17 -0.54
CA ARG A 59 6.36 10.61 -0.57
C ARG A 59 6.33 11.19 -1.99
N ARG A 60 6.06 10.37 -3.00
CA ARG A 60 6.16 10.70 -4.43
C ARG A 60 7.49 11.39 -4.74
N PRO A 61 8.62 10.67 -4.65
CA PRO A 61 9.88 11.20 -5.14
C PRO A 61 9.69 11.67 -6.58
N LYS A 62 10.18 12.87 -6.90
CA LYS A 62 10.23 13.31 -8.30
C LYS A 62 11.04 12.26 -9.08
N PHE A 63 10.78 12.09 -10.36
CA PHE A 63 11.44 11.07 -11.20
C PHE A 63 12.98 11.22 -11.30
N TRP A 64 13.53 12.33 -10.80
CA TRP A 64 14.97 12.58 -10.62
C TRP A 64 15.52 12.20 -9.23
N ASP A 65 14.66 11.79 -8.29
CA ASP A 65 14.98 11.55 -6.89
C ASP A 65 15.30 10.06 -6.66
N VAL A 66 16.48 9.67 -7.17
CA VAL A 66 17.05 8.32 -7.02
C VAL A 66 17.29 7.99 -5.54
N ALA A 67 17.53 9.01 -4.70
CA ALA A 67 17.70 8.86 -3.25
C ALA A 67 16.40 8.42 -2.56
N GLY A 68 15.25 8.98 -2.96
CA GLY A 68 13.93 8.55 -2.49
C GLY A 68 13.60 7.10 -2.85
N LEU A 69 13.96 6.67 -4.07
CA LEU A 69 13.85 5.27 -4.51
C LEU A 69 14.73 4.31 -3.71
N LEU A 70 15.99 4.71 -3.42
CA LEU A 70 16.91 3.92 -2.58
C LEU A 70 16.45 3.83 -1.12
N ALA A 71 15.83 4.88 -0.59
CA ALA A 71 15.29 4.90 0.77
C ALA A 71 14.10 3.92 0.92
N LEU A 72 13.26 3.78 -0.11
CA LEU A 72 12.15 2.83 -0.12
C LEU A 72 12.63 1.38 -0.05
N ARG A 73 13.81 1.09 -0.62
CA ARG A 73 14.42 -0.25 -0.60
C ARG A 73 14.88 -0.70 0.80
N ARG A 74 14.99 0.23 1.76
CA ARG A 74 15.42 -0.04 3.14
C ARG A 74 14.26 -0.24 4.13
N GLN A 75 13.02 -0.12 3.67
CA GLN A 75 11.80 -0.31 4.48
C GLN A 75 11.17 -1.67 4.20
#